data_AF-A0A6B3EC81-F1
#
_entry.id   AF-A0A6B3EC81-F1
#
_cell.length_a   1.000
_cell.length_b   1.000
_cell.length_c   1.000
_cell.angle_alpha   90.00
_cell.angle_beta   90.00
_cell.angle_gamma   90.00
#
_symmetry.space_group_name_H-M   'P 1'
#
loop_
_entity.id
_entity.type
_entity.pdbx_description
1 polymer ?
#
loop_
_entity_poly.entity_id
_entity_poly.type
_entity_poly.pdbx_seq_one_letter_code
_entity_poly.pdbx_strand_id
1 'polypeptide(L)'
;MPEEILGFEEYVRARQDALLRSTRRLVPDPVDAQDLLQTALARTYRRWQGIADKRLADAYLRRVMINTRTEWWRARRLEEV
;
A
#
# COMPACT_ATOMS: atom_id res chain seq x y z
N MET A 1 12.87 -6.74 15.79
CA MET A 1 11.90 -7.29 16.75
C MET A 1 10.98 -8.25 16.00
N PRO A 2 10.97 -9.55 16.31
CA PRO A 2 10.21 -10.56 15.55
C PRO A 2 8.69 -10.41 15.65
N GLU A 3 8.18 -9.98 16.79
CA GLU A 3 6.74 -9.77 17.07
C GLU A 3 6.12 -8.72 16.13
N GLU A 4 6.88 -7.71 15.75
CA GLU A 4 6.45 -6.66 14.82
C GLU A 4 6.21 -7.19 13.40
N ILE A 5 7.13 -8.06 12.94
CA ILE A 5 7.05 -8.72 11.64
C ILE A 5 5.82 -9.61 11.61
N LEU A 6 5.64 -10.44 12.64
CA LEU A 6 4.48 -11.34 12.77
C LEU A 6 3.15 -10.56 12.78
N GLY A 7 3.07 -9.44 13.49
CA GLY A 7 1.86 -8.61 13.53
C GLY A 7 1.50 -7.98 12.18
N PHE A 8 2.50 -7.49 11.43
CA PHE A 8 2.26 -6.95 10.09
C PHE A 8 1.94 -8.04 9.06
N GLU A 9 2.66 -9.17 9.10
CA GLU A 9 2.40 -10.31 8.22
C GLU A 9 0.97 -10.85 8.40
N GLU A 10 0.50 -10.97 9.65
CA GLU A 10 -0.86 -11.40 9.94
C GLU A 10 -1.89 -10.39 9.40
N TYR A 11 -1.64 -9.10 9.59
CA TYR A 11 -2.47 -8.04 9.01
C TYR A 11 -2.58 -8.16 7.48
N VAL A 12 -1.45 -8.38 6.80
CA VAL A 12 -1.41 -8.52 5.32
C VAL A 12 -2.11 -9.81 4.89
N ARG A 13 -1.80 -10.94 5.52
CA ARG A 13 -2.36 -12.26 5.18
C ARG A 13 -3.88 -12.26 5.30
N ALA A 14 -4.42 -11.66 6.35
CA ALA A 14 -5.87 -11.55 6.56
C ALA A 14 -6.59 -10.68 5.50
N ARG A 15 -5.87 -9.87 4.72
CA ARG A 15 -6.44 -8.85 3.83
C ARG A 15 -5.99 -8.93 2.37
N GLN A 16 -5.09 -9.85 2.04
CA GLN A 16 -4.40 -9.92 0.76
C GLN A 16 -5.36 -9.80 -0.44
N ASP A 17 -6.44 -10.59 -0.45
CA ASP A 17 -7.43 -10.58 -1.53
C ASP A 17 -8.20 -9.27 -1.64
N ALA A 18 -8.58 -8.68 -0.49
CA ALA A 18 -9.31 -7.41 -0.46
C ALA A 18 -8.43 -6.24 -0.93
N LEU A 19 -7.14 -6.28 -0.59
CA LEU A 19 -6.15 -5.30 -1.02
C LEU A 19 -5.90 -5.37 -2.54
N LEU A 20 -5.71 -6.58 -3.08
CA LEU A 20 -5.55 -6.78 -4.53
C LEU A 20 -6.79 -6.34 -5.32
N ARG A 21 -7.99 -6.64 -4.84
CA ARG A 21 -9.23 -6.13 -5.46
C ARG A 21 -9.32 -4.61 -5.41
N SER A 22 -8.80 -3.99 -4.35
CA SER A 22 -8.82 -2.54 -4.19
C SER A 22 -7.84 -1.84 -5.15
N THR A 23 -6.63 -2.37 -5.34
CA THR A 23 -5.65 -1.76 -6.25
C THR A 23 -6.05 -1.88 -7.71
N ARG A 24 -6.67 -2.99 -8.12
CA ARG A 24 -7.22 -3.16 -9.48
C ARG A 24 -8.34 -2.16 -9.84
N ARG A 25 -8.99 -1.54 -8.84
CA ARG A 25 -9.95 -0.44 -9.07
C ARG A 25 -9.26 0.92 -9.22
N LEU A 26 -8.03 1.04 -8.72
CA LEU A 26 -7.25 2.28 -8.75
C LEU A 26 -6.35 2.38 -9.97
N VAL A 27 -5.89 1.23 -10.48
CA VAL A 27 -4.92 1.10 -11.57
C VAL A 27 -5.42 0.03 -12.54
N PRO A 28 -5.62 0.35 -13.84
CA PRO A 28 -6.12 -0.61 -14.82
C PRO A 28 -5.13 -1.71 -15.18
N ASP A 29 -3.83 -1.36 -15.27
CA ASP A 29 -2.79 -2.33 -15.59
C ASP A 29 -2.55 -3.29 -14.40
N PRO A 30 -2.58 -4.61 -14.61
CA PRO A 30 -2.41 -5.58 -13.51
C PRO A 30 -1.03 -5.54 -12.84
N VAL A 31 0.03 -5.25 -13.60
CA VAL A 31 1.41 -5.19 -13.10
C VAL A 31 1.57 -3.94 -12.24
N ASP A 32 1.13 -2.79 -12.75
CA ASP A 32 1.15 -1.53 -12.01
C ASP A 32 0.26 -1.60 -10.75
N ALA A 33 -0.87 -2.32 -10.81
CA ALA A 33 -1.73 -2.53 -9.65
C ALA A 33 -1.06 -3.38 -8.55
N GLN A 34 -0.26 -4.37 -8.94
CA GLN A 34 0.52 -5.18 -8.01
C GLN A 34 1.68 -4.38 -7.42
N ASP A 35 2.41 -3.62 -8.25
CA ASP A 35 3.51 -2.78 -7.80
C ASP A 35 3.01 -1.67 -6.84
N LEU A 36 1.82 -1.11 -7.12
CA LEU A 36 1.19 -0.12 -6.24
C LEU A 36 0.95 -0.71 -4.85
N LEU A 37 0.41 -1.93 -4.81
CA LEU A 37 0.16 -2.63 -3.55
C LEU A 37 1.47 -2.91 -2.81
N GLN A 38 2.47 -3.45 -3.50
CA GLN A 38 3.76 -3.80 -2.90
C GLN A 38 4.48 -2.56 -2.36
N THR A 39 4.51 -1.47 -3.13
CA THR A 39 5.08 -0.20 -2.69
C THR A 39 4.35 0.36 -1.48
N ALA A 40 3.01 0.32 -1.47
CA ALA A 40 2.23 0.82 -0.35
C ALA A 40 2.40 -0.02 0.92
N LEU A 41 2.49 -1.35 0.79
CA LEU A 41 2.79 -2.26 1.88
C LEU A 41 4.19 -2.02 2.44
N ALA A 42 5.21 -1.87 1.60
CA ALA A 42 6.57 -1.57 2.03
C ALA A 42 6.67 -0.23 2.78
N ARG A 43 5.98 0.81 2.31
CA ARG A 43 5.89 2.11 3.00
C ARG A 43 5.15 1.98 4.33
N THR A 44 4.08 1.20 4.38
CA THR A 44 3.28 0.97 5.59
C THR A 44 4.07 0.18 6.64
N TYR A 45 4.79 -0.87 6.23
CA TYR A 45 5.65 -1.65 7.12
C TYR A 45 6.67 -0.76 7.84
N ARG A 46 7.34 0.16 7.13
CA ARG A 46 8.28 1.13 7.72
C ARG A 46 7.66 2.07 8.76
N ARG A 47 6.34 2.18 8.82
CA ARG A 47 5.61 3.04 9.77
C ARG A 47 4.77 2.22 10.73
N TRP A 48 4.78 0.90 10.61
CA TRP A 48 3.91 0.00 11.37
C TRP A 48 3.97 0.29 12.86
N GLN A 49 5.17 0.43 13.45
CA GLN A 49 5.34 0.75 14.87
C GLN A 49 4.72 2.09 15.28
N GLY A 50 4.77 3.10 14.42
CA GLY A 50 4.20 4.42 14.71
C GLY A 50 2.68 4.48 14.57
N ILE A 51 2.03 3.44 14.05
CA ILE A 51 0.57 3.35 13.99
C ILE A 51 0.07 2.99 15.40
N ALA A 52 -0.39 4.01 16.13
CA ALA A 52 -0.84 3.91 17.53
C ALA A 52 -2.02 2.94 17.71
N ASP A 53 -2.95 2.89 16.76
CA ASP A 53 -4.05 1.92 16.74
C ASP A 53 -4.00 1.12 15.43
N LYS A 54 -3.75 -0.20 15.51
CA LYS A 54 -3.68 -1.08 14.33
C LYS A 54 -4.99 -1.17 13.56
N ARG A 55 -6.13 -0.79 14.16
CA ARG A 55 -7.41 -0.65 13.45
C ARG A 55 -7.37 0.46 12.39
N LEU A 56 -6.46 1.42 12.52
CA LEU A 56 -6.23 2.50 11.55
C LEU A 56 -5.31 2.09 10.40
N ALA A 57 -4.69 0.90 10.45
CA ALA A 57 -3.76 0.45 9.42
C ALA A 57 -4.40 0.37 8.03
N ASP A 58 -5.66 -0.04 7.94
CA ASP A 58 -6.41 -0.12 6.68
C ASP A 58 -6.58 1.27 6.06
N ALA A 59 -6.95 2.27 6.87
CA ALA A 59 -7.09 3.64 6.43
C ALA A 59 -5.74 4.25 6.01
N TYR A 60 -4.69 3.97 6.80
CA TYR A 60 -3.33 4.40 6.48
C TYR A 60 -2.83 3.80 5.17
N LEU A 61 -2.95 2.49 4.98
CA LEU A 61 -2.54 1.81 3.76
C LEU A 61 -3.30 2.34 2.53
N ARG A 62 -4.60 2.58 2.65
CA ARG A 62 -5.39 3.21 1.58
C ARG A 62 -4.88 4.61 1.23
N ARG A 63 -4.53 5.42 2.23
CA ARG A 63 -3.93 6.73 2.02
C ARG A 63 -2.59 6.63 1.29
N VAL A 64 -1.75 5.67 1.68
CA VAL A 64 -0.46 5.41 1.02
C VAL A 64 -0.67 5.01 -0.44
N MET A 65 -1.60 4.09 -0.75
CA MET A 65 -1.90 3.70 -2.14
C MET A 65 -2.32 4.90 -3.00
N ILE A 66 -3.22 5.76 -2.51
CA ILE A 66 -3.67 6.94 -3.26
C ILE A 66 -2.53 7.92 -3.51
N ASN A 67 -1.69 8.16 -2.50
CA ASN A 67 -0.54 9.05 -2.62
C ASN A 67 0.48 8.50 -3.63
N THR A 68 0.84 7.22 -3.54
CA THR A 68 1.78 6.58 -4.46
C THR A 68 1.28 6.63 -5.90
N ARG A 69 0.00 6.32 -6.16
CA ARG A 69 -0.59 6.48 -7.50
C ARG A 69 -0.48 7.92 -8.01
N THR A 70 -0.73 8.90 -7.13
CA THR A 70 -0.66 10.33 -7.48
C THR A 70 0.76 10.75 -7.80
N GLU A 71 1.76 10.24 -7.05
CA GLU A 71 3.18 10.46 -7.33
C GLU A 71 3.57 9.92 -8.72
N TRP A 72 3.16 8.70 -9.05
CA TRP A 72 3.43 8.11 -10.37
C TRP A 72 2.82 8.89 -11.53
N TRP A 73 1.56 9.32 -11.39
CA TRP A 73 0.90 10.15 -12.40
C TRP A 73 1.65 11.47 -12.62
N ARG A 74 2.12 12.10 -11.54
CA ARG A 74 2.93 13.33 -11.63
C ARG A 74 4.28 13.08 -12.31
N ALA A 75 4.97 12.01 -11.93
CA ALA A 75 6.26 11.66 -12.52
C ALA A 75 6.15 11.43 -14.03
N ARG A 76 5.16 10.64 -14.46
CA ARG A 76 4.93 10.35 -15.88
C ARG A 76 4.57 11.60 -16.70
N ARG A 77 3.82 12.54 -16.12
CA ARG A 77 3.51 13.82 -16.78
C ARG A 77 4.75 14.71 -16.94
N LEU A 78 5.73 14.61 -16.05
CA LEU A 78 6.99 15.35 -16.16
C LEU A 78 7.93 14.76 -17.21
N GLU A 79 7.85 13.45 -17.46
CA GLU A 79 8.62 12.77 -18.52
C GLU A 79 8.10 13.11 -19.94
N GLU A 80 6.86 13.57 -20.06
CA GLU A 80 6.23 13.98 -21.33
C GLU A 80 6.53 15.43 -21.75
N VAL A 81 7.25 16.21 -20.93
CA VAL A 81 7.61 17.63 -21.16
C VAL A 81 9.08 17.77 -21.50
#